data_AF-A0A482XBA0-F1
#
_entry.id   AF-A0A482XBA0-F1
#
_cell.length_a   1.000
_cell.length_b   1.000
_cell.length_c   1.000
_cell.angle_alpha   90.00
_cell.angle_beta   90.00
_cell.angle_gamma   90.00
#
_symmetry.space_group_name_H-M   'P 1'
#
loop_
_entity.id
_entity.type
_entity.pdbx_description
1 polymer ?
#
loop_
_entity_poly.entity_id
_entity_poly.type
_entity_poly.pdbx_seq_one_letter_code
_entity_poly.pdbx_strand_id
1 'polypeptide(L)'
;MSCVKCHKTTRNSVSISCSLCNAEFHSTCVNLKAEEVNFFRESSETKWKCEVCTVATPTSDCLSPSDLQRIAATVKDLLTTEIAKLIQTELAPIRNELSELKVSVNFLSNEFDTFKKDLTSHKSEIETLKREIAEGIGQRQKGWKNWETGKNGEKDNEKEERKEIDEEGRNVRIGWRRRVKGRSV
;
A
#
# COMPACT_ATOMS: atom_id res chain seq x y z
N MET A 1 -62.82 43.28 -34.27
CA MET A 1 -61.74 42.98 -33.31
C MET A 1 -60.60 42.32 -34.06
N SER A 2 -59.37 42.47 -33.57
CA SER A 2 -58.15 41.90 -34.17
C SER A 2 -57.51 40.93 -33.19
N CYS A 3 -56.98 39.82 -33.70
CA CYS A 3 -56.27 38.84 -32.89
C CYS A 3 -55.03 39.47 -32.28
N VAL A 4 -54.86 39.37 -30.96
CA VAL A 4 -53.70 39.99 -30.28
C VAL A 4 -52.36 39.34 -30.68
N LYS A 5 -52.36 38.07 -31.09
CA LYS A 5 -51.13 37.34 -31.43
C LYS A 5 -50.62 37.60 -32.84
N CYS A 6 -51.52 37.74 -33.83
CA CYS A 6 -51.12 37.93 -35.23
C CYS A 6 -51.58 39.27 -35.83
N HIS A 7 -52.29 40.09 -35.05
CA HIS A 7 -52.84 41.41 -35.41
C HIS A 7 -53.81 41.44 -36.60
N LYS A 8 -54.22 40.28 -37.13
CA LYS A 8 -55.23 40.17 -38.22
C LYS A 8 -56.66 40.18 -37.67
N THR A 9 -57.62 40.57 -38.51
CA THR A 9 -59.05 40.59 -38.14
C THR A 9 -59.59 39.21 -37.77
N THR A 10 -60.46 39.15 -36.76
CA THR A 10 -61.10 37.90 -36.29
C THR A 10 -62.49 37.65 -36.91
N ARG A 11 -63.01 38.59 -37.73
CA ARG A 11 -64.41 38.58 -38.21
C ARG A 11 -64.82 37.33 -39.02
N ASN A 12 -63.90 36.72 -39.75
CA ASN A 12 -64.20 35.65 -40.71
C ASN A 12 -63.59 34.29 -40.32
N SER A 13 -63.28 34.11 -39.04
CA SER A 13 -62.50 32.97 -38.53
C SER A 13 -62.94 32.57 -37.13
N VAL A 14 -62.82 31.30 -36.78
CA VAL A 14 -63.09 30.83 -35.41
C VAL A 14 -62.16 31.56 -34.43
N SER A 15 -62.76 32.28 -33.49
CA SER A 15 -62.05 33.10 -32.51
C SER A 15 -62.51 32.78 -31.09
N ILE A 16 -61.64 33.03 -30.11
CA ILE A 16 -61.93 32.88 -28.69
C ILE A 16 -61.44 34.11 -27.92
N SER A 17 -62.19 34.51 -26.90
CA SER A 17 -61.85 35.64 -26.04
C SER A 17 -61.33 35.14 -24.70
N CYS A 18 -60.22 35.69 -24.22
CA CYS A 18 -59.71 35.41 -22.88
C CYS A 18 -60.70 35.95 -21.84
N SER A 19 -61.10 35.14 -20.89
CA SER A 19 -62.06 35.52 -19.84
C SER A 19 -61.55 36.52 -18.81
N LEU A 20 -60.25 36.78 -18.79
CA LEU A 20 -59.62 37.71 -17.85
C LEU A 20 -59.32 39.06 -18.50
N CYS A 21 -58.66 39.07 -19.66
CA CYS A 21 -58.28 40.32 -20.34
C CYS A 21 -59.18 40.71 -21.51
N ASN A 22 -60.20 39.90 -21.83
CA ASN A 22 -61.13 40.10 -22.95
C ASN A 22 -60.46 40.24 -24.34
N ALA A 23 -59.17 39.95 -24.44
CA ALA A 23 -58.45 39.92 -25.71
C ALA A 23 -58.97 38.78 -26.60
N GLU A 24 -59.12 39.07 -27.89
CA GLU A 24 -59.52 38.07 -28.89
C GLU A 24 -58.31 37.41 -29.56
N PHE A 25 -58.46 36.12 -29.84
CA PHE A 25 -57.46 35.30 -30.52
C PHE A 25 -58.13 34.45 -31.59
N HIS A 26 -57.45 34.24 -32.73
CA HIS A 26 -57.81 33.14 -33.62
C HIS A 26 -57.57 31.82 -32.90
N SER A 27 -58.47 30.85 -33.06
CA SER A 27 -58.30 29.51 -32.48
C SER A 27 -56.96 28.89 -32.89
N THR A 28 -56.59 29.05 -34.18
CA THR A 28 -55.31 28.59 -34.73
C THR A 28 -54.09 29.30 -34.14
N CYS A 29 -54.21 30.58 -33.75
CA CYS A 29 -53.10 31.31 -33.13
C CYS A 29 -52.82 30.80 -31.70
N VAL A 30 -53.81 30.22 -31.02
CA VAL A 30 -53.69 29.67 -29.67
C VAL A 30 -53.76 28.14 -29.65
N ASN A 31 -53.58 27.49 -30.80
CA ASN A 31 -53.58 26.03 -30.96
C ASN A 31 -54.86 25.33 -30.44
N LEU A 32 -56.03 25.96 -30.60
CA LEU A 32 -57.32 25.37 -30.30
C LEU A 32 -58.05 24.92 -31.57
N LYS A 33 -58.65 23.74 -31.49
CA LYS A 33 -59.59 23.22 -32.49
C LYS A 33 -60.96 23.89 -32.34
N ALA A 34 -61.77 23.83 -33.39
CA ALA A 34 -63.08 24.49 -33.40
C ALA A 34 -64.03 23.91 -32.33
N GLU A 35 -63.95 22.61 -32.08
CA GLU A 35 -64.75 21.91 -31.07
C GLU A 35 -64.40 22.39 -29.66
N GLU A 36 -63.12 22.61 -29.38
CA GLU A 36 -62.64 23.12 -28.09
C GLU A 36 -63.08 24.57 -27.86
N VAL A 37 -63.10 25.39 -28.92
CA VAL A 37 -63.63 26.76 -28.82
C VAL A 37 -65.12 26.76 -28.49
N ASN A 38 -65.90 25.85 -29.07
CA ASN A 38 -67.32 25.71 -28.75
C ASN A 38 -67.51 25.26 -27.30
N PHE A 39 -66.72 24.29 -26.84
CA PHE A 39 -66.72 23.85 -25.44
C PHE A 39 -66.53 25.01 -24.46
N PHE A 40 -65.53 25.88 -24.70
CA PHE A 40 -65.29 27.04 -23.82
C PHE A 40 -66.35 28.14 -23.92
N ARG A 41 -67.12 28.21 -25.02
CA ARG A 41 -68.22 29.16 -25.17
C ARG A 41 -69.49 28.68 -24.48
N GLU A 42 -69.74 27.38 -24.49
CA GLU A 42 -70.93 26.75 -23.91
C GLU A 42 -70.74 26.40 -22.43
N SER A 43 -69.51 26.16 -21.98
CA SER A 43 -69.20 25.86 -20.58
C SER A 43 -69.34 27.11 -19.70
N SER A 44 -70.25 27.06 -18.72
CA SER A 44 -70.34 28.07 -17.66
C SER A 44 -69.24 27.93 -16.60
N GLU A 45 -68.65 26.75 -16.47
CA GLU A 45 -67.70 26.40 -15.41
C GLU A 45 -66.24 26.65 -15.82
N THR A 46 -65.90 26.40 -17.08
CA THR A 46 -64.52 26.51 -17.57
C THR A 46 -64.43 27.61 -18.62
N LYS A 47 -63.90 28.76 -18.21
CA LYS A 47 -63.65 29.88 -19.12
C LYS A 47 -62.21 29.84 -19.60
N TRP A 48 -62.00 29.94 -20.91
CA TRP A 48 -60.66 29.97 -21.48
C TRP A 48 -59.86 31.20 -21.01
N LYS A 49 -58.57 30.99 -20.74
CA LYS A 49 -57.61 32.03 -20.35
C LYS A 49 -56.42 31.96 -21.32
N CYS A 50 -55.98 33.12 -21.81
CA CYS A 50 -54.77 33.17 -22.64
C CYS A 50 -53.52 32.88 -21.79
N GLU A 51 -52.44 32.43 -22.44
CA GLU A 51 -51.18 32.07 -21.78
C GLU A 51 -50.69 33.11 -20.78
N VAL A 52 -50.72 34.39 -21.14
CA VAL A 52 -50.34 35.50 -20.26
C VAL A 52 -51.20 35.54 -18.99
N CYS A 53 -52.52 35.40 -19.14
CA CYS A 53 -53.44 35.43 -18.01
C CYS A 53 -53.46 34.11 -17.22
N THR A 54 -53.11 32.98 -17.83
CA THR A 54 -52.94 31.69 -17.16
C THR A 54 -51.73 31.72 -16.23
N VAL A 55 -50.63 32.35 -16.65
CA VAL A 55 -49.42 32.52 -15.82
C VAL A 55 -49.61 33.63 -14.77
N ALA A 56 -50.40 34.67 -15.08
CA ALA A 56 -50.64 35.80 -14.17
C ALA A 56 -51.64 35.50 -13.04
N THR A 57 -52.40 34.40 -13.08
CA THR A 57 -53.18 34.00 -11.92
C THR A 57 -52.24 33.39 -10.88
N PRO A 58 -52.11 33.97 -9.67
CA PRO A 58 -51.40 33.31 -8.59
C PRO A 58 -52.21 32.06 -8.24
N THR A 59 -51.83 30.92 -8.79
CA THR A 59 -52.19 29.64 -8.20
C THR A 59 -51.68 29.70 -6.77
N SER A 60 -52.56 29.44 -5.80
CA SER A 60 -52.29 29.50 -4.35
C SER A 60 -51.19 28.54 -3.86
N ASP A 61 -50.47 27.89 -4.77
CA ASP A 61 -49.50 26.82 -4.56
C ASP A 61 -48.06 27.22 -4.89
N CYS A 62 -47.80 28.50 -5.18
CA CYS A 62 -46.44 29.00 -5.43
C CYS A 62 -45.72 29.26 -4.10
N LEU A 63 -44.63 28.52 -3.83
CA LEU A 63 -43.74 28.77 -2.70
C LEU A 63 -43.18 30.20 -2.76
N SER A 64 -43.20 30.92 -1.63
CA SER A 64 -42.65 32.27 -1.56
C SER A 64 -41.10 32.23 -1.59
N PRO A 65 -40.43 33.33 -1.95
CA PRO A 65 -38.97 33.42 -1.85
C PRO A 65 -38.42 33.06 -0.45
N SER A 66 -39.17 33.41 0.60
CA SER A 66 -38.83 33.05 1.98
C SER A 66 -38.89 31.54 2.24
N ASP A 67 -39.86 30.84 1.63
CA ASP A 67 -39.97 29.39 1.75
C ASP A 67 -38.83 28.68 1.03
N LEU A 68 -38.47 29.16 -0.16
CA LEU A 68 -37.29 28.67 -0.88
C LEU A 68 -36.01 28.86 -0.06
N GLN A 69 -35.87 30.02 0.60
CA GLN A 69 -34.71 30.30 1.45
C GLN A 69 -34.67 29.38 2.68
N ARG A 70 -35.82 29.08 3.29
CA ARG A 70 -35.93 28.11 4.40
C ARG A 70 -35.57 26.70 3.93
N ILE A 71 -36.11 26.26 2.81
CA ILE A 71 -35.79 24.94 2.23
C ILE A 71 -34.29 24.84 1.94
N ALA A 72 -33.70 25.86 1.33
CA ALA A 72 -32.27 25.89 1.04
C ALA A 72 -31.42 25.79 2.32
N ALA A 73 -31.81 26.51 3.39
CA ALA A 73 -31.15 26.41 4.68
C ALA A 73 -31.27 24.99 5.27
N THR A 74 -32.47 24.41 5.28
CA THR A 74 -32.69 23.05 5.80
C THR A 74 -31.91 22.00 5.01
N VAL A 75 -31.90 22.08 3.67
CA VAL A 75 -31.12 21.15 2.83
C VAL A 75 -29.62 21.29 3.11
N LYS A 76 -29.12 22.52 3.25
CA LYS A 76 -27.72 22.79 3.59
C LYS A 76 -27.37 22.20 4.96
N ASP A 77 -28.22 22.38 5.96
CA ASP A 77 -27.98 21.87 7.32
C ASP A 77 -28.00 20.33 7.34
N LEU A 78 -28.95 19.70 6.64
CA LEU A 78 -29.00 18.24 6.51
C LEU A 78 -27.74 17.70 5.82
N LEU A 79 -27.33 18.34 4.72
CA LEU A 79 -26.16 17.91 3.95
C LEU A 79 -24.87 18.05 4.78
N THR A 80 -24.68 19.19 5.43
CA THR A 80 -23.49 19.43 6.29
C THR A 80 -23.45 18.48 7.48
N THR A 81 -24.60 18.22 8.11
CA THR A 81 -24.70 17.30 9.24
C THR A 81 -24.38 15.87 8.83
N GLU A 82 -24.91 15.40 7.71
CA GLU A 82 -24.71 14.02 7.27
C GLU A 82 -23.28 13.78 6.77
N ILE A 83 -22.70 14.76 6.07
CA ILE A 83 -21.28 14.73 5.69
C ILE A 83 -20.39 14.71 6.94
N ALA A 84 -20.70 15.54 7.95
CA ALA A 84 -19.93 15.56 9.19
C ALA A 84 -19.98 14.22 9.93
N LYS A 85 -21.14 13.56 9.95
CA LYS A 85 -21.28 12.20 10.50
C LYS A 85 -20.43 11.21 9.74
N LEU A 86 -20.52 11.15 8.41
CA LEU A 86 -19.71 10.23 7.60
C LEU A 86 -18.21 10.42 7.84
N ILE A 87 -17.75 11.67 7.96
CA ILE A 87 -16.35 11.95 8.29
C ILE A 87 -15.98 11.42 9.67
N GLN A 88 -16.84 11.61 10.67
CA GLN A 88 -16.59 11.20 12.05
C GLN A 88 -16.69 9.68 12.25
N THR A 89 -17.65 9.01 11.61
CA THR A 89 -17.93 7.59 11.83
C THR A 89 -17.12 6.68 10.93
N GLU A 90 -16.87 7.10 9.68
CA GLU A 90 -16.18 6.25 8.70
C GLU A 90 -14.72 6.69 8.53
N LEU A 91 -14.47 7.98 8.27
CA LEU A 91 -13.12 8.43 7.90
C LEU A 91 -12.18 8.60 9.10
N ALA A 92 -12.68 9.02 10.26
CA ALA A 92 -11.85 9.21 11.44
C ALA A 92 -11.27 7.88 11.98
N PRO A 93 -12.03 6.77 12.09
CA PRO A 93 -11.48 5.48 12.46
C PRO A 93 -10.43 4.97 11.45
N ILE A 94 -10.72 5.06 10.14
CA ILE A 94 -9.74 4.67 9.10
C ILE A 94 -8.44 5.47 9.24
N ARG A 95 -8.54 6.78 9.51
CA ARG A 95 -7.34 7.62 9.74
C ARG A 95 -6.53 7.13 10.94
N ASN A 96 -7.20 6.72 12.03
CA ASN A 96 -6.54 6.21 13.23
C ASN A 96 -5.87 4.85 12.95
N GLU A 97 -6.59 3.92 12.32
CA GLU A 97 -6.06 2.61 11.93
C GLU A 97 -4.85 2.74 10.99
N LEU A 98 -4.89 3.66 10.03
CA LEU A 98 -3.73 3.95 9.16
C LEU A 98 -2.54 4.53 9.95
N SER A 99 -2.81 5.34 10.97
CA SER A 99 -1.76 5.87 11.85
C SER A 99 -1.12 4.76 12.68
N GLU A 100 -1.92 3.87 13.25
CA GLU A 100 -1.45 2.71 14.01
C GLU A 100 -0.66 1.75 13.12
N LEU A 101 -1.17 1.43 11.93
CA LEU A 101 -0.48 0.60 10.95
C LEU A 101 0.89 1.19 10.59
N LYS A 102 0.98 2.51 10.40
CA LYS A 102 2.25 3.20 10.14
C LYS A 102 3.24 3.00 11.29
N VAL A 103 2.78 3.07 12.55
CA VAL A 103 3.62 2.82 13.73
C VAL A 103 4.11 1.37 13.72
N SER A 104 3.22 0.40 13.49
CA SER A 104 3.59 -1.03 13.43
C SER A 104 4.58 -1.33 12.31
N VAL A 105 4.40 -0.76 11.11
CA VAL A 105 5.33 -0.94 9.99
C VAL A 105 6.70 -0.36 10.30
N ASN A 106 6.76 0.83 10.91
CA ASN A 106 8.03 1.43 11.33
C ASN A 106 8.75 0.59 12.39
N PHE A 107 8.00 0.05 13.36
CA PHE A 107 8.55 -0.86 14.36
C PHE A 107 9.16 -2.10 13.70
N LEU A 108 8.41 -2.79 12.83
CA LEU A 108 8.90 -3.96 12.11
C LEU A 108 10.11 -3.67 11.23
N SER A 109 10.15 -2.49 10.59
CA SER A 109 11.32 -2.08 9.80
C SER A 109 12.58 -1.95 10.67
N ASN A 110 12.45 -1.36 11.85
CA ASN A 110 13.58 -1.19 12.78
C ASN A 110 14.05 -2.55 13.35
N GLU A 111 13.13 -3.44 13.71
CA GLU A 111 13.46 -4.80 14.16
C GLU A 111 14.18 -5.58 13.04
N PHE A 112 13.72 -5.44 11.80
CA PHE A 112 14.35 -6.09 10.64
C PHE A 112 15.77 -5.58 10.39
N ASP A 113 16.01 -4.28 10.53
CA ASP A 113 17.36 -3.70 10.43
C ASP A 113 18.29 -4.20 11.54
N THR A 114 17.76 -4.39 12.75
CA THR A 114 18.49 -4.97 13.87
C THR A 114 18.86 -6.42 13.58
N PHE A 115 17.91 -7.25 13.16
CA PHE A 115 18.20 -8.64 12.76
C PHE A 115 19.22 -8.75 11.63
N LYS A 116 19.19 -7.83 10.67
CA LYS A 116 20.18 -7.80 9.59
C LYS A 116 21.60 -7.53 10.11
N LYS A 117 21.74 -6.64 11.11
CA LYS A 117 23.02 -6.38 11.78
C LYS A 117 23.50 -7.60 12.55
N ASP A 118 22.63 -8.24 13.32
CA ASP A 118 22.96 -9.44 14.10
C ASP A 118 23.41 -10.59 13.20
N LEU A 119 22.70 -10.84 12.09
CA LEU A 119 23.11 -11.85 11.09
C LEU A 119 24.48 -11.53 10.48
N THR A 120 24.78 -10.26 10.26
CA THR A 120 26.09 -9.84 9.75
C THR A 120 27.18 -10.05 10.80
N SER A 121 26.90 -9.78 12.08
CA SER A 121 27.81 -10.07 13.20
C SER A 121 28.11 -11.56 13.30
N HIS A 122 27.08 -12.40 13.39
CA HIS A 122 27.25 -13.85 13.47
C HIS A 122 27.97 -14.43 12.27
N LYS A 123 27.74 -13.91 11.06
CA LYS A 123 28.51 -14.31 9.88
C LYS A 123 30.01 -14.01 10.08
N SER A 124 30.36 -12.86 10.64
CA SER A 124 31.76 -12.50 10.90
C SER A 124 32.40 -13.36 12.00
N GLU A 125 31.64 -13.70 13.04
CA GLU A 125 32.05 -14.59 14.13
C GLU A 125 32.32 -15.99 13.59
N ILE A 126 31.42 -16.52 12.75
CA ILE A 126 31.59 -17.83 12.10
C ILE A 126 32.86 -17.86 11.25
N GLU A 127 33.13 -16.83 10.44
CA GLU A 127 34.37 -16.77 9.64
C GLU A 127 35.62 -16.67 10.51
N THR A 128 35.54 -15.99 11.66
CA THR A 128 36.63 -15.94 12.64
C THR A 128 36.88 -17.31 13.27
N LEU A 129 35.83 -17.99 13.73
CA LEU A 129 35.93 -19.34 14.29
C LEU A 129 36.48 -20.35 13.27
N LYS A 130 36.07 -20.25 12.00
CA LYS A 130 36.63 -21.09 10.92
C LYS A 130 38.14 -20.92 10.80
N ARG A 131 38.63 -19.67 10.84
CA ARG A 131 40.06 -19.36 10.78
C ARG A 131 40.81 -19.90 12.00
N GLU A 132 40.29 -19.67 13.20
CA GLU A 132 40.89 -20.16 14.44
C GLU A 132 40.98 -21.70 14.47
N ILE A 133 39.92 -22.38 14.03
CA ILE A 133 39.92 -23.85 13.89
C ILE A 133 41.00 -24.29 12.89
N ALA A 134 41.09 -23.66 11.72
CA ALA A 134 42.09 -23.99 10.71
C ALA A 134 43.52 -23.78 11.22
N GLU A 135 43.77 -22.67 11.90
CA GLU A 135 45.06 -22.36 12.51
C GLU A 135 45.41 -23.35 13.63
N GLY A 136 44.46 -23.67 14.51
CA GLY A 136 44.66 -24.66 15.58
C GLY A 136 44.91 -26.08 15.07
N ILE A 137 44.28 -26.47 13.95
CA ILE A 137 44.61 -27.72 13.25
C ILE A 137 46.03 -27.65 12.68
N GLY A 138 46.39 -26.55 12.02
CA GLY A 138 47.73 -26.36 11.45
C GLY A 138 48.84 -26.39 12.50
N GLN A 139 48.64 -25.76 13.66
CA GLN A 139 49.57 -25.81 14.78
C GLN A 139 49.72 -27.22 15.34
N ARG A 140 48.61 -27.95 15.53
CA ARG A 140 48.64 -29.35 15.98
C ARG A 140 49.39 -30.24 15.00
N GLN A 141 49.16 -30.09 13.69
CA GLN A 141 49.88 -30.84 12.67
C GLN A 141 51.39 -30.57 12.69
N LYS A 142 51.80 -29.30 12.84
CA LYS A 142 53.22 -28.92 12.99
C LYS A 142 53.83 -29.54 14.24
N GLY A 143 53.14 -29.45 15.38
CA GLY A 143 53.59 -30.05 16.63
C GLY A 143 53.77 -31.57 16.53
N TRP A 144 52.82 -32.26 15.88
CA TRP A 144 52.91 -33.70 15.64
C TRP A 144 54.09 -34.09 14.76
N LYS A 145 54.32 -33.38 13.65
CA LYS A 145 55.50 -33.60 12.78
C LYS A 145 56.81 -33.41 13.52
N ASN A 146 56.94 -32.33 14.31
CA ASN A 146 58.14 -32.08 15.10
C ASN A 146 58.39 -33.19 16.11
N TRP A 147 57.36 -33.64 16.83
CA TRP A 147 57.45 -34.75 17.77
C TRP A 147 57.90 -36.05 17.08
N GLU A 148 57.33 -36.36 15.92
CA GLU A 148 57.68 -37.55 15.14
C GLU A 148 59.14 -37.51 14.65
N THR A 149 59.60 -36.34 14.16
CA THR A 149 61.01 -36.17 13.78
C THR A 149 61.97 -36.31 14.97
N GLY A 150 61.59 -35.79 16.15
CA GLY A 150 62.40 -35.94 17.36
C GLY A 150 62.51 -37.40 17.80
N LYS A 151 61.40 -38.16 17.76
CA LYS A 151 61.37 -39.60 18.04
C LYS A 151 62.25 -40.41 17.09
N ASN A 152 62.29 -40.04 15.81
CA ASN A 152 63.15 -40.72 14.84
C ASN A 152 64.63 -40.40 15.08
N GLY A 153 64.95 -39.13 15.36
CA GLY A 153 66.32 -38.72 15.71
C GLY A 153 66.86 -39.41 16.98
N GLU A 154 66.02 -39.56 18.01
CA GLU A 154 66.37 -40.28 19.24
C GLU A 154 66.70 -41.76 18.96
N LYS A 155 65.87 -42.45 18.16
CA LYS A 155 66.13 -43.83 17.72
C LYS A 155 67.40 -43.96 16.88
N ASP A 156 67.68 -42.98 16.03
CA ASP A 156 68.89 -43.00 15.19
C ASP A 156 70.14 -42.80 16.03
N ASN A 157 70.10 -41.93 17.05
CA ASN A 157 71.19 -41.76 18.01
C ASN A 157 71.43 -43.03 18.84
N GLU A 158 70.37 -43.67 19.36
CA GLU A 158 70.49 -44.95 20.10
C GLU A 158 71.11 -46.07 19.24
N LYS A 159 70.80 -46.10 17.93
CA LYS A 159 71.42 -47.05 17.00
C LYS A 159 72.90 -46.74 16.78
N GLU A 160 73.27 -45.47 16.67
CA GLU A 160 74.65 -45.04 16.48
C GLU A 160 75.51 -45.41 17.71
N GLU A 161 75.04 -45.07 18.92
CA GLU A 161 75.69 -45.45 20.19
C GLU A 161 75.87 -46.97 20.30
N ARG A 162 74.85 -47.75 19.92
CA ARG A 162 74.96 -49.23 19.93
C ARG A 162 76.02 -49.75 18.97
N LYS A 163 76.17 -49.14 17.77
CA LYS A 163 77.23 -49.53 16.82
C LYS A 163 78.62 -49.21 17.37
N GLU A 164 78.81 -48.06 18.02
CA GLU A 164 80.08 -47.68 18.64
C GLU A 164 80.48 -48.68 19.73
N ILE A 165 79.55 -49.04 20.62
CA ILE A 165 79.78 -50.06 21.66
C ILE A 165 80.15 -51.41 21.04
N ASP A 166 79.47 -51.83 19.97
CA ASP A 166 79.76 -53.08 19.26
C ASP A 166 81.13 -53.05 18.56
N GLU A 167 81.58 -51.90 18.04
CA GLU A 167 82.91 -51.71 17.47
C GLU A 167 84.01 -51.70 18.52
N GLU A 168 83.84 -50.98 19.64
CA GLU A 168 84.76 -51.04 20.77
C GLU A 168 84.88 -52.46 21.31
N GLY A 169 83.75 -53.14 21.53
CA GLY A 169 83.72 -54.53 21.96
C GLY A 169 84.47 -55.47 21.02
N ARG A 170 84.36 -55.25 19.70
CA ARG A 170 85.16 -55.98 18.69
C ARG A 170 86.65 -55.65 18.79
N ASN A 171 87.02 -54.38 18.89
CA ASN A 171 88.42 -53.94 19.00
C ASN A 171 89.10 -54.51 20.25
N VAL A 172 88.43 -54.47 21.41
CA VAL A 172 88.91 -55.10 22.64
C VAL A 172 89.16 -56.60 22.41
N ARG A 173 88.20 -57.31 21.84
CA ARG A 173 88.30 -58.76 21.57
C ARG A 173 89.48 -59.10 20.63
N ILE A 174 89.72 -58.27 19.61
CA ILE A 174 90.89 -58.39 18.71
C ILE A 174 92.20 -58.13 19.47
N GLY A 175 92.25 -57.09 20.30
CA GLY A 175 93.40 -56.73 21.12
C GLY A 175 93.81 -57.84 22.09
N TRP A 176 92.84 -58.45 22.79
CA TRP A 176 93.09 -59.62 23.63
C TRP A 176 93.67 -60.79 22.83
N ARG A 177 93.12 -61.11 21.65
CA ARG A 177 93.68 -62.18 20.79
C ARG A 177 95.12 -61.92 20.39
N ARG A 178 95.50 -60.68 20.08
CA ARG A 178 96.89 -60.32 19.75
C ARG A 178 97.82 -60.47 20.96
N ARG A 179 97.39 -60.04 22.14
CA ARG A 179 98.19 -60.14 23.39
C ARG A 179 98.43 -61.58 23.83
N VAL A 180 97.44 -62.46 23.69
CA VAL A 180 97.59 -63.89 24.01
C VAL A 180 98.56 -64.58 23.05
N LYS A 181 98.52 -64.25 21.74
CA LYS A 181 99.46 -64.81 20.75
C LYS A 181 100.89 -64.27 20.86
N GLY A 182 101.10 -63.07 21.41
CA GLY A 182 102.43 -62.47 21.59
C GLY A 182 103.20 -62.90 22.84
N ARG A 183 102.57 -63.66 23.76
CA ARG A 183 103.22 -64.19 24.98
C ARG A 183 103.80 -65.59 24.82
N SER A 184 103.77 -66.14 23.61
CA SER A 184 104.33 -67.45 23.27
C SER A 184 105.74 -67.29 22.69
N VAL A 185 106.71 -66.90 23.52
CA VAL A 185 108.17 -67.01 23.26
C VAL A 185 108.84 -67.39 24.57
#